data_AF-A0A258BGV5-F1
#
_entry.id   AF-A0A258BGV5-F1
#
_cell.length_a   1.000
_cell.length_b   1.000
_cell.length_c   1.000
_cell.angle_alpha   90.00
_cell.angle_beta   90.00
_cell.angle_gamma   90.00
#
_symmetry.space_group_name_H-M   'P 1'
#
loop_
_entity.id
_entity.type
_entity.pdbx_description
1 polymer ?
#
loop_
_entity_poly.entity_id
_entity_poly.type
_entity_poly.pdbx_seq_one_letter_code
_entity_poly.pdbx_strand_id
1 'polypeptide(L)' 'MPQPNDRQTRIEAALAAAFEPVSLSVIDDSHKHAGHAGAAPGGETHYSVEIVAEAFAGLSRVQVQRAVMMV' A
#
# COMPACT_ATOMS: atom_id res chain seq x y z
N MET A 1 -12.71 15.98 -5.64
CA MET A 1 -12.66 15.66 -4.19
C MET A 1 -11.29 16.08 -3.69
N PRO A 2 -11.16 16.73 -2.52
CA PRO A 2 -9.83 17.01 -1.96
C PRO A 2 -9.09 15.67 -1.82
N GLN A 3 -7.84 15.61 -2.28
CA GLN A 3 -7.04 14.41 -2.06
C GLN A 3 -6.80 14.26 -0.55
N PRO A 4 -6.86 13.03 -0.01
CA PRO A 4 -6.56 12.83 1.40
C PRO A 4 -5.10 13.20 1.66
N ASN A 5 -4.90 13.93 2.77
CA ASN A 5 -3.65 14.64 3.02
C ASN A 5 -2.49 13.71 3.42
N ASP A 6 -2.78 12.52 3.96
CA ASP A 6 -1.78 11.50 4.29
C ASP A 6 -1.57 10.49 3.14
N ARG A 7 -0.37 9.93 3.06
CA ARG A 7 0.06 8.98 2.02
C ARG A 7 -0.64 7.63 2.16
N GLN A 8 -0.94 7.20 3.38
CA GLN A 8 -1.67 5.95 3.63
C GLN A 8 -3.01 5.94 2.88
N THR A 9 -3.83 6.96 3.05
CA THR A 9 -5.15 7.05 2.40
C THR A 9 -5.02 7.13 0.88
N ARG A 10 -3.96 7.75 0.34
CA ARG A 10 -3.71 7.73 -1.11
C ARG A 10 -3.37 6.33 -1.63
N ILE A 11 -2.59 5.55 -0.88
CA ILE A 11 -2.32 4.15 -1.22
C ILE A 11 -3.62 3.35 -1.18
N GLU A 12 -4.42 3.49 -0.11
CA GLU A 12 -5.71 2.82 0.02
C GLU A 12 -6.65 3.15 -1.15
N ALA A 13 -6.77 4.42 -1.51
CA ALA A 13 -7.61 4.86 -2.62
C ALA A 13 -7.14 4.33 -3.98
N ALA A 14 -5.83 4.34 -4.25
CA ALA A 14 -5.28 3.84 -5.50
C ALA A 14 -5.51 2.33 -5.65
N LEU A 15 -5.24 1.55 -4.59
CA LEU A 15 -5.44 0.10 -4.60
C LEU A 15 -6.93 -0.27 -4.66
N ALA A 16 -7.79 0.45 -3.95
CA ALA A 16 -9.23 0.24 -4.00
C ALA A 16 -9.79 0.49 -5.42
N ALA A 17 -9.35 1.58 -6.07
CA ALA A 17 -9.79 1.92 -7.41
C ALA A 17 -9.28 0.97 -8.49
N ALA A 18 -8.06 0.41 -8.34
CA ALA A 18 -7.47 -0.45 -9.35
C ALA A 18 -7.89 -1.92 -9.26
N PHE A 19 -8.21 -2.42 -8.05
CA PHE A 19 -8.41 -3.86 -7.83
C PHE A 19 -9.78 -4.24 -7.26
N GLU A 20 -10.61 -3.27 -6.85
CA GLU A 20 -11.92 -3.51 -6.22
C GLU A 20 -11.85 -4.65 -5.16
N PRO A 21 -10.96 -4.53 -4.16
CA PRO A 21 -10.62 -5.64 -3.28
C PRO A 21 -11.78 -6.03 -2.36
N VAL A 22 -11.86 -7.32 -2.05
CA VAL A 22 -12.74 -7.86 -1.01
C VAL A 22 -12.27 -7.42 0.38
N SER A 23 -10.95 -7.34 0.58
CA SER A 23 -10.35 -6.74 1.77
C SER A 23 -9.05 -6.01 1.44
N LEU A 24 -8.83 -4.90 2.14
CA LEU A 24 -7.64 -4.07 2.02
C LEU A 24 -7.27 -3.50 3.40
N SER A 25 -6.00 -3.66 3.78
CA SER A 25 -5.39 -3.04 4.95
C SER A 25 -4.04 -2.45 4.56
N VAL A 26 -3.82 -1.18 4.89
CA VAL A 26 -2.55 -0.50 4.70
C VAL A 26 -2.09 0.01 6.06
N ILE A 27 -0.87 -0.33 6.46
CA ILE A 27 -0.35 -0.04 7.80
C ILE A 27 0.97 0.71 7.64
N ASP A 28 1.09 1.91 8.23
CA ASP A 28 2.36 2.64 8.30
C ASP A 28 3.28 2.03 9.39
N ASP A 29 4.35 1.39 8.92
CA ASP A 29 5.36 0.73 9.74
C ASP A 29 6.63 1.58 9.92
N SER A 30 6.60 2.85 9.55
CA SER A 30 7.78 3.74 9.57
C SER A 30 8.46 3.83 10.93
N HIS A 31 7.70 3.73 12.03
CA HIS A 31 8.24 3.75 13.38
C HIS A 31 9.24 2.60 13.64
N LYS A 32 9.08 1.45 12.97
CA LYS A 32 10.01 0.30 13.07
C LYS A 32 11.37 0.59 12.45
N HIS A 33 11.47 1.64 11.64
CA HIS A 33 12.69 2.06 10.96
C HIS A 33 13.28 3.36 11.52
N ALA A 34 12.78 3.85 12.66
CA ALA A 34 13.34 5.03 13.31
C ALA A 34 14.86 4.88 13.54
N GLY A 35 15.65 5.86 13.08
CA GLY A 35 17.12 5.86 13.19
C GLY A 35 17.88 5.33 11.97
N HIS A 36 17.21 4.79 10.96
CA HIS A 36 17.84 4.44 9.68
C HIS A 36 17.91 5.65 8.73
N ALA A 37 18.88 5.63 7.79
CA ALA A 37 19.12 6.72 6.85
C ALA A 37 17.89 7.12 5.98
N GLY A 38 16.93 6.20 5.80
CA GLY A 38 15.68 6.43 5.06
C GLY A 38 14.48 6.83 5.91
N ALA A 39 14.62 6.93 7.23
CA ALA A 39 13.53 7.28 8.12
C ALA A 39 13.25 8.79 8.07
N ALA A 40 12.00 9.16 7.80
CA ALA A 40 11.55 10.55 7.87
C ALA A 40 10.89 10.83 9.25
N PRO A 41 11.12 12.01 9.86
CA PRO A 41 10.50 12.38 11.14
C PRO A 41 8.98 12.36 11.13
N GLY A 42 8.35 12.49 9.95
CA GLY A 42 6.90 12.48 9.76
C GLY A 42 6.29 11.11 9.46
N GLY A 43 7.07 10.02 9.50
CA GLY A 43 6.60 8.69 9.13
C GLY A 43 6.44 8.51 7.61
N GLU A 44 5.48 7.68 7.21
CA GLU A 44 5.08 7.44 5.83
C GLU A 44 6.16 6.93 4.86
N THR A 45 7.21 6.28 5.37
CA THR A 45 8.33 5.74 4.58
C THR A 45 8.23 4.24 4.32
N HIS A 46 7.55 3.48 5.20
CA HIS A 46 7.42 2.04 5.10
C HIS A 46 5.98 1.63 5.35
N TYR A 47 5.45 0.76 4.49
CA TYR A 47 4.07 0.27 4.59
C TYR A 47 4.02 -1.24 4.46
N SER A 48 3.16 -1.84 5.28
CA SER A 48 2.66 -3.19 5.05
C SER A 48 1.28 -3.10 4.41
N VAL A 49 1.07 -3.87 3.35
CA VAL A 49 -0.20 -3.94 2.62
C VAL A 49 -0.69 -5.37 2.60
N GLU A 50 -1.89 -5.59 3.11
CA GLU A 50 -2.63 -6.85 2.99
C GLU A 50 -3.84 -6.61 2.09
N ILE A 51 -3.93 -7.36 0.99
CA ILE A 51 -4.98 -7.17 -0.01
C ILE A 51 -5.47 -8.51 -0.55
N VAL A 52 -6.80 -8.65 -0.64
CA VAL A 52 -7.48 -9.79 -1.27
C VAL A 52 -8.40 -9.25 -2.36
N ALA A 53 -8.16 -9.66 -3.60
CA ALA A 53 -8.94 -9.23 -4.76
C ALA A 53 -9.03 -10.35 -5.80
N GLU A 54 -10.17 -10.44 -6.50
CA GLU A 54 -10.37 -11.40 -7.59
C GLU A 54 -9.39 -11.15 -8.76
N ALA A 55 -8.95 -9.90 -8.94
CA ALA A 55 -7.94 -9.51 -9.91
C ALA A 55 -6.59 -10.27 -9.77
N PHE A 56 -6.35 -10.93 -8.63
CA PHE A 56 -5.15 -11.73 -8.39
C PHE A 56 -5.33 -13.22 -8.69
N ALA A 57 -6.53 -13.68 -9.04
CA ALA A 57 -6.79 -15.07 -9.34
C ALA A 57 -5.91 -15.55 -10.51
N GLY A 58 -5.23 -16.69 -10.31
CA GLY A 58 -4.32 -17.27 -11.30
C GLY A 58 -2.96 -16.56 -11.44
N LEU A 59 -2.70 -15.47 -10.71
CA LEU A 59 -1.41 -14.81 -10.70
C LEU A 59 -0.46 -15.46 -9.68
N SER A 60 0.82 -15.57 -10.02
CA SER A 60 1.86 -15.90 -9.04
C SER A 60 2.10 -14.74 -8.07
N ARG A 61 2.70 -15.03 -6.92
CA ARG A 61 3.04 -14.02 -5.91
C ARG A 61 3.85 -12.84 -6.47
N VAL A 62 4.79 -13.09 -7.38
CA VAL A 62 5.60 -12.02 -8.01
C VAL A 62 4.76 -11.18 -8.98
N GLN A 63 3.84 -11.80 -9.71
CA GLN A 63 2.93 -11.05 -10.60
C GLN A 63 1.99 -10.16 -9.78
N VAL A 64 1.46 -10.65 -8.66
CA VAL A 64 0.67 -9.83 -7.72
C VAL A 64 1.49 -8.65 -7.22
N GLN A 65 2.70 -8.88 -6.73
CA GLN A 65 3.58 -7.79 -6.26
C GLN A 65 3.83 -6.75 -7.37
N ARG A 66 4.09 -7.19 -8.60
CA ARG A 66 4.31 -6.27 -9.73
C ARG A 66 3.06 -5.47 -10.06
N ALA A 67 1.88 -6.09 -10.05
CA ALA A 67 0.62 -5.39 -10.27
C ALA A 67 0.42 -4.29 -9.22
N VAL A 68 0.62 -4.61 -7.94
CA VAL A 68 0.50 -3.65 -6.83
C VAL A 68 1.52 -2.51 -6.93
N MET A 69 2.75 -2.77 -7.38
CA MET A 69 3.79 -1.75 -7.51
C MET A 69 3.67 -0.88 -8.77
N MET A 70 2.71 -1.17 -9.66
CA MET A 70 2.48 -0.43 -10.92
C MET A 70 1.27 0.52 -10.86
N VAL A 71 0.59 0.59 -9.72
CA VAL A 71 -0.54 1.49 -9.46
C VAL A 71 -0.05 2.74 -8.72
#